data_AF-A0A8B9VVU7-F1
#
_entry.id   AF-A0A8B9VVU7-F1
#
_cell.length_a   1.000
_cell.length_b   1.000
_cell.length_c   1.000
_cell.angle_alpha   90.00
_cell.angle_beta   90.00
_cell.angle_gamma   90.00
#
_symmetry.space_group_name_H-M   'P 1'
#
loop_
_entity.id
_entity.type
_entity.pdbx_description
1 polymer ?
#
loop_
_entity_poly.entity_id
_entity_poly.type
_entity_poly.pdbx_seq_one_letter_code
_entity_poly.pdbx_strand_id
1 'polypeptide(L)'
;MPAPRAGWQGAGQAGRERAELPSHHQPQKDLYRGSTGMDELPGPVREKVQISPKLDSEHPLRSLANKYYTALVNGDLKSLEVLTDRYYEDVNLVFEISKNEMEWQVKSQSSYGLSGLWSLEYKQELTTPLCIAASHGHTACLRHLLLRRADPNLAPGGCTPLHEACRGGHTDCVELLLEHKADPNLQSDEGLAPLHLCTTRGSLGCAKLLLRHGAAVDLPSEEAGETALHVAARHGLYDHAHLYLRHGARVDARSAREETAMGVLCSHAPTTTTTTSGGDDDDLLRLCRLLAAHGADLDARDEGHRSPLHKACGAANAALARFLLRRGADVNAIDYDGLSPLGCALQAAALRRERRPHRAVQLLLNHGSQKIWPPAFAKVLKSCAAVPEIIEVLINSYSQIPISEKWAEVVPEEVMQQHRLFYESFFRLSGTVRCLQHLCRFAIRKKFGNKCHCLIPLLPVPKPLHDYLLLEPEGVVF
;
A
#
# COMPACT_ATOMS: atom_id res chain seq x y z
N MET A 1 -42.27 -42.91 -26.38
CA MET A 1 -43.72 -43.09 -26.67
C MET A 1 -44.23 -44.20 -25.77
N PRO A 2 -45.31 -44.08 -24.99
CA PRO A 2 -46.14 -42.92 -24.65
C PRO A 2 -46.34 -42.73 -23.10
N ALA A 3 -46.74 -41.54 -22.67
CA ALA A 3 -47.57 -41.36 -21.46
C ALA A 3 -49.04 -41.67 -21.86
N PRO A 4 -50.07 -41.87 -20.99
CA PRO A 4 -50.57 -40.80 -20.09
C PRO A 4 -51.55 -41.21 -18.93
N ARG A 5 -52.14 -40.16 -18.31
CA ARG A 5 -53.46 -40.05 -17.61
C ARG A 5 -53.59 -40.67 -16.20
N ALA A 6 -54.43 -40.18 -15.29
CA ALA A 6 -55.15 -38.93 -15.03
C ALA A 6 -55.97 -39.21 -13.75
N GLY A 7 -56.23 -38.20 -12.91
CA GLY A 7 -57.12 -38.35 -11.76
C GLY A 7 -57.47 -37.01 -11.13
N TRP A 8 -58.44 -36.33 -11.74
CA TRP A 8 -59.09 -35.11 -11.27
C TRP A 8 -60.23 -35.42 -10.29
N GLN A 9 -60.37 -34.61 -9.24
CA GLN A 9 -61.64 -34.13 -8.64
C GLN A 9 -61.31 -32.75 -8.04
N GLY A 10 -62.07 -31.66 -8.14
CA GLY A 10 -63.39 -31.40 -8.70
C GLY A 10 -63.86 -30.02 -8.20
N ALA A 11 -63.93 -29.06 -9.14
CA ALA A 11 -64.86 -27.94 -9.34
C ALA A 11 -65.66 -27.23 -8.20
N GLY A 12 -65.83 -25.91 -8.41
CA GLY A 12 -67.10 -25.18 -8.15
C GLY A 12 -66.93 -23.72 -7.68
N GLN A 13 -66.61 -22.76 -8.57
CA GLN A 13 -67.52 -21.75 -9.18
C GLN A 13 -68.08 -20.69 -8.21
N ALA A 14 -67.77 -19.39 -8.32
CA ALA A 14 -68.01 -18.37 -9.38
C ALA A 14 -69.31 -17.56 -9.17
N GLY A 15 -69.21 -16.22 -9.26
CA GLY A 15 -70.37 -15.32 -9.37
C GLY A 15 -69.99 -13.83 -9.31
N ARG A 16 -70.10 -13.15 -10.45
CA ARG A 16 -69.88 -11.70 -10.71
C ARG A 16 -71.18 -10.90 -10.52
N GLU A 17 -71.05 -9.58 -10.33
CA GLU A 17 -71.70 -8.44 -11.07
C GLU A 17 -71.39 -7.11 -10.30
N ARG A 18 -70.80 -6.03 -10.86
CA ARG A 18 -71.34 -4.93 -11.73
C ARG A 18 -72.59 -4.25 -11.12
N ALA A 19 -72.75 -2.93 -11.00
CA ALA A 19 -72.11 -1.75 -11.59
C ALA A 19 -72.54 -0.44 -10.84
N GLU A 20 -71.95 0.68 -11.27
CA GLU A 20 -72.47 2.08 -11.33
C GLU A 20 -71.93 3.19 -10.38
N LEU A 21 -71.53 4.28 -11.05
CA LEU A 21 -71.09 5.62 -10.60
C LEU A 21 -72.30 6.52 -10.25
N PRO A 22 -72.07 7.74 -9.71
CA PRO A 22 -72.09 8.88 -10.64
C PRO A 22 -71.03 9.97 -10.40
N SER A 23 -70.80 10.69 -11.49
CA SER A 23 -69.93 11.84 -11.77
C SER A 23 -70.44 13.18 -11.25
N HIS A 24 -69.53 14.15 -11.03
CA HIS A 24 -69.76 15.55 -11.41
C HIS A 24 -68.45 16.31 -11.78
N HIS A 25 -68.41 16.70 -13.06
CA HIS A 25 -67.93 17.95 -13.68
C HIS A 25 -66.52 18.57 -13.41
N GLN A 26 -65.61 18.27 -14.35
CA GLN A 26 -64.75 19.11 -15.22
C GLN A 26 -65.19 20.59 -15.53
N PRO A 27 -64.47 21.46 -16.32
CA PRO A 27 -63.07 21.45 -16.83
C PRO A 27 -62.34 22.85 -17.03
N GLN A 28 -61.05 22.79 -17.45
CA GLN A 28 -60.30 23.62 -18.43
C GLN A 28 -60.21 25.17 -18.35
N LYS A 29 -58.98 25.73 -18.41
CA LYS A 29 -58.40 26.43 -19.60
C LYS A 29 -57.03 27.10 -19.31
N ASP A 30 -56.16 27.01 -20.31
CA ASP A 30 -54.93 27.79 -20.49
C ASP A 30 -55.19 29.31 -20.48
N LEU A 31 -54.26 30.11 -19.93
CA LEU A 31 -53.86 31.38 -20.55
C LEU A 31 -52.51 31.89 -20.00
N TYR A 32 -51.68 32.34 -20.94
CA TYR A 32 -50.44 33.09 -20.74
C TYR A 32 -50.61 34.40 -19.94
N ARG A 33 -49.48 34.82 -19.32
CA ARG A 33 -48.96 36.21 -19.21
C ARG A 33 -49.03 36.87 -17.82
N GLY A 34 -47.85 37.04 -17.21
CA GLY A 34 -47.39 38.37 -16.79
C GLY A 34 -47.32 38.71 -15.29
N SER A 35 -46.11 38.55 -14.76
CA SER A 35 -45.33 39.59 -14.06
C SER A 35 -45.32 39.70 -12.52
N THR A 36 -44.08 39.90 -12.04
CA THR A 36 -43.60 40.60 -10.84
C THR A 36 -43.51 39.86 -9.50
N GLY A 37 -42.28 39.83 -8.95
CA GLY A 37 -42.05 39.86 -7.50
C GLY A 37 -41.16 38.76 -6.90
N MET A 38 -39.84 38.91 -7.07
CA MET A 38 -38.77 38.69 -6.07
C MET A 38 -38.98 37.66 -4.94
N ASP A 39 -38.21 36.57 -4.97
CA ASP A 39 -37.11 36.27 -4.01
C ASP A 39 -36.80 34.76 -3.98
N GLU A 40 -36.03 34.30 -4.97
CA GLU A 40 -35.22 33.09 -4.83
C GLU A 40 -33.75 33.50 -4.90
N LEU A 41 -33.06 33.31 -3.78
CA LEU A 41 -31.64 33.60 -3.56
C LEU A 41 -30.77 32.89 -4.62
N PRO A 42 -29.84 33.57 -5.29
CA PRO A 42 -28.85 32.90 -6.12
C PRO A 42 -27.80 32.24 -5.22
N GLY A 43 -27.64 30.92 -5.32
CA GLY A 43 -26.48 30.21 -4.78
C GLY A 43 -25.18 30.78 -5.38
N PRO A 44 -24.06 30.79 -4.65
CA PRO A 44 -22.89 31.57 -5.08
C PRO A 44 -22.25 30.89 -6.30
N VAL A 45 -22.35 31.56 -7.45
CA VAL A 45 -21.43 31.38 -8.57
C VAL A 45 -20.07 31.86 -8.09
N ARG A 46 -19.20 30.94 -7.63
CA ARG A 46 -17.80 31.28 -7.30
C ARG A 46 -16.99 31.26 -8.60
N GLU A 47 -16.53 32.42 -9.04
CA GLU A 47 -15.79 32.58 -10.30
C GLU A 47 -14.59 31.62 -10.36
N LYS A 48 -14.55 30.78 -11.40
CA LYS A 48 -13.46 29.83 -11.67
C LYS A 48 -12.36 30.56 -12.44
N VAL A 49 -11.15 30.64 -11.87
CA VAL A 49 -10.04 31.36 -12.50
C VAL A 49 -9.08 30.35 -13.16
N GLN A 50 -9.01 30.37 -14.49
CA GLN A 50 -8.16 29.47 -15.26
C GLN A 50 -6.70 29.95 -15.30
N ILE A 51 -5.80 29.13 -14.76
CA ILE A 51 -4.35 29.34 -14.76
C ILE A 51 -3.71 28.30 -15.68
N SER A 52 -3.04 28.77 -16.72
CA SER A 52 -2.29 27.92 -17.65
C SER A 52 -0.79 28.22 -17.57
N PRO A 53 0.09 27.20 -17.56
CA PRO A 53 1.55 27.39 -17.48
C PRO A 53 2.15 27.98 -18.75
N LYS A 54 1.42 27.99 -19.88
CA LYS A 54 1.86 28.66 -21.11
C LYS A 54 1.61 30.17 -21.01
N LEU A 55 2.71 30.90 -21.10
CA LEU A 55 2.82 32.35 -21.03
C LEU A 55 2.31 33.02 -22.32
N ASP A 56 1.11 32.71 -22.79
CA ASP A 56 0.63 33.26 -24.06
C ASP A 56 -0.77 33.89 -23.94
N SER A 57 -0.81 35.20 -24.23
CA SER A 57 -1.93 36.06 -24.63
C SER A 57 -2.85 36.77 -23.59
N GLU A 58 -2.57 38.07 -23.44
CA GLU A 58 -3.46 39.25 -23.64
C GLU A 58 -4.74 39.52 -22.82
N HIS A 59 -4.90 38.97 -21.61
CA HIS A 59 -5.92 39.49 -20.67
C HIS A 59 -5.30 40.05 -19.37
N PRO A 60 -5.57 41.31 -18.98
CA PRO A 60 -4.98 41.94 -17.79
C PRO A 60 -5.33 41.19 -16.50
N LEU A 61 -6.55 40.64 -16.42
CA LEU A 61 -7.00 39.81 -15.28
C LEU A 61 -6.26 38.47 -15.19
N ARG A 62 -5.89 37.86 -16.33
CA ARG A 62 -5.15 36.59 -16.39
C ARG A 62 -3.67 36.76 -16.03
N SER A 63 -3.07 37.88 -16.44
CA SER A 63 -1.74 38.27 -15.99
C SER A 63 -1.70 38.50 -14.48
N LEU A 64 -2.76 39.07 -13.91
CA LEU A 64 -2.85 39.34 -12.47
C LEU A 64 -3.06 38.06 -11.65
N ALA A 65 -3.94 37.17 -12.10
CA ALA A 65 -4.14 35.85 -11.49
C ALA A 65 -2.85 35.03 -11.50
N ASN A 66 -2.09 35.07 -12.60
CA ASN A 66 -0.77 34.45 -12.67
C ASN A 66 0.23 35.09 -11.69
N LYS A 67 0.23 36.42 -11.53
CA LYS A 67 1.06 37.11 -10.52
C LYS A 67 0.68 36.75 -9.09
N TYR A 68 -0.61 36.62 -8.81
CA TYR A 68 -1.13 36.20 -7.52
C TYR A 68 -0.73 34.75 -7.21
N TYR A 69 -0.88 33.86 -8.19
CA TYR A 69 -0.41 32.49 -8.11
C TYR A 69 1.10 32.39 -7.90
N THR A 70 1.92 33.16 -8.64
CA THR A 70 3.38 33.16 -8.41
C THR A 70 3.73 33.72 -7.04
N ALA A 71 3.00 34.72 -6.53
CA ALA A 71 3.21 35.23 -5.18
C ALA A 71 2.88 34.18 -4.11
N LEU A 72 1.83 33.39 -4.31
CA LEU A 72 1.46 32.26 -3.44
C LEU A 72 2.52 31.16 -3.45
N VAL A 73 3.01 30.78 -4.63
CA VAL A 73 4.05 29.74 -4.78
C VAL A 73 5.38 30.20 -4.17
N ASN A 74 5.76 31.47 -4.39
CA ASN A 74 7.02 32.03 -3.87
C ASN A 74 6.96 32.38 -2.38
N GLY A 75 5.75 32.58 -1.82
CA GLY A 75 5.58 33.01 -0.43
C GLY A 75 5.74 34.52 -0.21
N ASP A 76 5.54 35.34 -1.24
CA ASP A 76 5.71 36.79 -1.19
C ASP A 76 4.53 37.48 -0.49
N LEU A 77 4.57 37.57 0.84
CA LEU A 77 3.50 38.15 1.66
C LEU A 77 3.10 39.56 1.23
N LYS A 78 4.08 40.46 0.99
CA LYS A 78 3.80 41.87 0.63
C LYS A 78 3.04 41.99 -0.69
N SER A 79 3.43 41.18 -1.67
CA SER A 79 2.77 41.13 -2.96
C SER A 79 1.35 40.57 -2.82
N LEU A 80 1.19 39.54 -1.97
CA LEU A 80 -0.10 38.93 -1.70
C LEU A 80 -1.06 39.88 -0.99
N GLU A 81 -0.62 40.62 0.02
CA GLU A 81 -1.43 41.63 0.73
C GLU A 81 -1.95 42.69 -0.24
N VAL A 82 -1.07 43.27 -1.06
CA VAL A 82 -1.42 44.31 -2.04
C VAL A 82 -2.40 43.78 -3.09
N LEU A 83 -2.20 42.53 -3.56
CA LEU A 83 -3.07 41.94 -4.58
C LEU A 83 -4.42 41.52 -4.03
N THR A 84 -4.46 41.01 -2.79
CA THR A 84 -5.71 40.62 -2.11
C THR A 84 -6.57 41.86 -1.83
N ASP A 85 -5.98 42.92 -1.25
CA ASP A 85 -6.72 44.15 -0.91
C ASP A 85 -7.24 44.94 -2.12
N ARG A 86 -6.57 44.84 -3.27
CA ARG A 86 -6.92 45.64 -4.46
C ARG A 86 -7.86 44.95 -5.45
N TYR A 87 -7.82 43.62 -5.53
CA TYR A 87 -8.41 42.91 -6.68
C TYR A 87 -9.23 41.67 -6.33
N TYR A 88 -9.11 41.13 -5.12
CA TYR A 88 -9.79 39.89 -4.75
C TYR A 88 -10.48 40.05 -3.39
N GLU A 89 -11.76 40.44 -3.41
CA GLU A 89 -12.59 40.50 -2.20
C GLU A 89 -12.93 39.09 -1.67
N ASP A 90 -13.10 38.13 -2.59
CA ASP A 90 -13.33 36.72 -2.26
C ASP A 90 -12.00 35.95 -2.15
N VAL A 91 -11.68 35.47 -0.95
CA VAL A 91 -10.46 34.70 -0.68
C VAL A 91 -10.64 33.20 -0.99
N ASN A 92 -11.88 32.77 -1.23
CA ASN A 92 -12.26 31.38 -1.51
C ASN A 92 -12.27 31.07 -3.02
N LEU A 93 -11.36 31.68 -3.79
CA LEU A 93 -11.22 31.45 -5.22
C LEU A 93 -10.82 30.01 -5.52
N VAL A 94 -11.35 29.47 -6.61
CA VAL A 94 -10.96 28.16 -7.13
C VAL A 94 -10.11 28.39 -8.38
N PHE A 95 -8.82 28.06 -8.28
CA PHE A 95 -7.91 28.02 -9.41
C PHE A 95 -8.11 26.73 -10.18
N GLU A 96 -8.33 26.86 -11.48
CA GLU A 96 -8.29 25.76 -12.45
C GLU A 96 -6.88 25.74 -13.07
N ILE A 97 -6.00 24.88 -12.55
CA ILE A 97 -4.64 24.73 -13.07
C ILE A 97 -4.66 23.62 -14.13
N SER A 98 -4.41 23.98 -15.40
CA SER A 98 -4.29 22.99 -16.48
C SER A 98 -2.89 22.38 -16.46
N LYS A 99 -2.72 21.14 -15.98
CA LYS A 99 -1.48 20.38 -16.17
C LYS A 99 -1.41 19.88 -17.62
N ASN A 100 -0.21 19.83 -18.21
CA ASN A 100 0.03 19.38 -19.59
C ASN A 100 -0.18 17.86 -19.80
N GLU A 101 -0.79 17.16 -18.85
CA GLU A 101 -1.06 15.73 -18.93
C GLU A 101 -2.48 15.51 -19.47
N MET A 102 -2.58 14.77 -20.57
CA MET A 102 -3.84 14.47 -21.25
C MET A 102 -4.42 13.18 -20.71
N GLU A 103 -5.68 13.21 -20.27
CA GLU A 103 -6.40 12.00 -19.88
C GLU A 103 -7.66 11.81 -20.72
N TRP A 104 -8.02 10.54 -20.90
CA TRP A 104 -9.23 10.14 -21.58
C TRP A 104 -10.39 10.21 -20.58
N GLN A 105 -11.24 11.24 -20.69
CA GLN A 105 -12.45 11.36 -19.88
C GLN A 105 -13.68 10.91 -20.66
N VAL A 106 -14.59 10.19 -19.98
CA VAL A 106 -15.89 9.77 -20.54
C VAL A 106 -16.91 10.85 -20.22
N LYS A 107 -17.35 11.59 -21.25
CA LYS A 107 -18.21 12.78 -21.04
C LYS A 107 -19.68 12.50 -20.79
N SER A 108 -20.15 11.26 -20.96
CA SER A 108 -21.53 10.91 -20.60
C SER A 108 -21.74 9.40 -20.50
N GLN A 109 -22.35 8.95 -19.39
CA GLN A 109 -23.26 7.82 -19.40
C GLN A 109 -24.59 8.34 -19.94
N SER A 110 -24.81 8.24 -21.25
CA SER A 110 -26.15 8.46 -21.81
C SER A 110 -27.08 7.36 -21.30
N SER A 111 -28.32 7.74 -20.96
CA SER A 111 -29.38 6.84 -20.48
C SER A 111 -29.84 5.80 -21.50
N TYR A 112 -29.29 5.80 -22.72
CA TYR A 112 -29.54 4.79 -23.74
C TYR A 112 -28.28 4.53 -24.59
N GLY A 113 -27.68 3.35 -24.42
CA GLY A 113 -26.89 2.66 -25.45
C GLY A 113 -25.39 3.02 -25.57
N LEU A 114 -24.54 2.27 -24.85
CA LEU A 114 -23.19 1.76 -25.22
C LEU A 114 -22.22 2.58 -26.12
N SER A 115 -22.19 3.90 -26.04
CA SER A 115 -21.04 4.66 -26.58
C SER A 115 -20.71 5.89 -25.73
N GLY A 116 -19.85 5.70 -24.73
CA GLY A 116 -19.17 6.82 -24.10
C GLY A 116 -18.23 7.46 -25.12
N LEU A 117 -18.54 8.68 -25.57
CA LEU A 117 -17.56 9.49 -26.30
C LEU A 117 -16.41 9.80 -25.34
N TRP A 118 -15.24 9.25 -25.64
CA TRP A 118 -14.00 9.58 -24.95
C TRP A 118 -13.47 10.89 -25.52
N SER A 119 -13.36 11.92 -24.68
CA SER A 119 -12.70 13.18 -25.04
C SER A 119 -11.36 13.26 -24.34
N LEU A 120 -10.34 13.62 -25.10
CA LEU A 120 -8.99 13.86 -24.61
C LEU A 120 -8.96 15.27 -24.00
N GLU A 121 -8.95 15.38 -22.67
CA GLU A 121 -8.92 16.67 -21.97
C GLU A 121 -7.68 16.77 -21.08
N TYR A 122 -7.18 17.99 -20.92
CA TYR A 122 -6.11 18.28 -19.96
C TYR A 122 -6.64 18.08 -18.54
N LYS A 123 -5.88 17.40 -17.67
CA LYS A 123 -6.17 17.35 -16.24
C LYS A 123 -6.29 18.77 -15.68
N GLN A 124 -7.49 19.11 -15.21
CA GLN A 124 -7.78 20.35 -14.50
C GLN A 124 -7.69 20.07 -13.01
N GLU A 125 -6.69 20.63 -12.33
CA GLU A 125 -6.61 20.57 -10.88
C GLU A 125 -7.29 21.80 -10.30
N LEU A 126 -8.36 21.57 -9.55
CA LEU A 126 -9.08 22.60 -8.81
C LEU A 126 -8.38 22.82 -7.47
N THR A 127 -7.79 23.98 -7.25
CA THR A 127 -7.06 24.29 -6.00
C THR A 127 -7.47 25.63 -5.44
N THR A 128 -7.40 25.80 -4.12
CA THR A 128 -7.63 27.09 -3.45
C THR A 128 -6.30 27.78 -3.18
N PRO A 129 -6.27 29.13 -3.05
CA PRO A 129 -5.07 29.85 -2.62
C PRO A 129 -4.55 29.32 -1.27
N LEU A 130 -5.46 28.91 -0.39
CA LEU A 130 -5.14 28.34 0.91
C LEU A 130 -4.43 26.98 0.78
N CYS A 131 -4.87 26.10 -0.12
CA CYS A 131 -4.19 24.83 -0.40
C CYS A 131 -2.76 25.04 -0.93
N ILE A 132 -2.55 26.03 -1.81
CA ILE A 132 -1.22 26.34 -2.36
C ILE A 132 -0.29 26.88 -1.28
N ALA A 133 -0.77 27.78 -0.42
CA ALA A 133 0.03 28.27 0.71
C ALA A 133 0.37 27.13 1.69
N ALA A 134 -0.56 26.20 1.91
CA ALA A 134 -0.37 25.04 2.79
C ALA A 134 0.62 24.02 2.21
N SER A 135 0.59 23.73 0.91
CA SER A 135 1.48 22.76 0.26
C SER A 135 2.95 23.19 0.30
N HIS A 136 3.20 24.50 0.18
CA HIS A 136 4.55 25.07 0.24
C HIS A 136 5.03 25.42 1.65
N GLY A 137 4.17 25.36 2.66
CA GLY A 137 4.54 25.66 4.06
C GLY A 137 4.63 27.16 4.37
N HIS A 138 3.98 28.02 3.58
CA HIS A 138 4.04 29.48 3.75
C HIS A 138 3.09 29.95 4.85
N THR A 139 3.51 29.79 6.11
CA THR A 139 2.72 30.11 7.31
C THR A 139 2.20 31.54 7.35
N ALA A 140 3.01 32.52 6.93
CA ALA A 140 2.64 33.93 6.93
C ALA A 140 1.52 34.23 5.92
N CYS A 141 1.64 33.71 4.70
CA CYS A 141 0.60 33.83 3.67
C CYS A 141 -0.68 33.12 4.11
N LEU A 142 -0.56 31.93 4.68
CA LEU A 142 -1.68 31.14 5.19
C LEU A 142 -2.44 31.88 6.30
N ARG A 143 -1.72 32.49 7.26
CA ARG A 143 -2.31 33.31 8.32
C ARG A 143 -3.05 34.53 7.76
N HIS A 144 -2.49 35.21 6.76
CA HIS A 144 -3.15 36.34 6.12
C HIS A 144 -4.47 35.93 5.44
N LEU A 145 -4.47 34.80 4.72
CA LEU A 145 -5.67 34.27 4.07
C LEU A 145 -6.74 33.85 5.09
N LEU A 146 -6.37 33.20 6.20
CA LEU A 146 -7.30 32.80 7.26
C LEU A 146 -7.92 34.01 8.00
N LEU A 147 -7.14 35.08 8.24
CA LEU A 147 -7.66 36.33 8.82
C LEU A 147 -8.77 36.96 7.95
N ARG A 148 -8.71 36.74 6.64
CA ARG A 148 -9.72 37.19 5.67
C ARG A 148 -10.88 36.21 5.48
N ARG A 149 -11.08 35.30 6.44
CA ARG A 149 -12.18 34.31 6.46
C ARG A 149 -12.14 33.31 5.29
N ALA A 150 -10.94 32.91 4.87
CA ALA A 150 -10.81 31.75 3.99
C ALA A 150 -11.37 30.50 4.68
N ASP A 151 -12.16 29.69 3.95
CA ASP A 151 -12.77 28.47 4.46
C ASP A 151 -11.70 27.35 4.55
N PRO A 152 -11.31 26.86 5.75
CA PRO A 152 -10.23 25.87 5.89
C PRO A 152 -10.62 24.46 5.44
N ASN A 153 -11.92 24.19 5.27
CA ASN A 153 -12.45 22.89 4.84
C ASN A 153 -12.80 22.84 3.34
N LEU A 154 -12.53 23.92 2.59
CA LEU A 154 -12.87 23.99 1.18
C LEU A 154 -11.90 23.11 0.36
N ALA A 155 -12.43 22.06 -0.27
CA ALA A 155 -11.68 21.09 -1.06
C ALA A 155 -12.26 20.96 -2.49
N PRO A 156 -12.04 21.93 -3.38
CA PRO A 156 -12.64 21.91 -4.72
C PRO A 156 -11.99 20.88 -5.64
N GLY A 157 -10.75 20.45 -5.38
CA GLY A 157 -10.06 19.35 -6.06
C GLY A 157 -9.85 18.15 -5.15
N GLY A 158 -10.74 17.96 -4.18
CA GLY A 158 -10.73 16.78 -3.32
C GLY A 158 -9.69 16.77 -2.21
N CYS A 159 -8.73 17.70 -2.18
CA CYS A 159 -7.78 17.84 -1.09
C CYS A 159 -8.01 19.15 -0.34
N THR A 160 -8.15 19.06 0.98
CA THR A 160 -8.24 20.24 1.86
C THR A 160 -6.85 20.82 2.11
N PRO A 161 -6.73 22.08 2.53
CA PRO A 161 -5.46 22.68 2.94
C PRO A 161 -4.73 21.86 4.02
N LEU A 162 -5.48 21.21 4.91
CA LEU A 162 -4.93 20.35 5.96
C LEU A 162 -4.25 19.10 5.38
N HIS A 163 -4.80 18.51 4.32
CA HIS A 163 -4.19 17.37 3.62
C HIS A 163 -2.84 17.75 3.02
N GLU A 164 -2.77 18.89 2.33
CA GLU A 164 -1.52 19.37 1.71
C GLU A 164 -0.44 19.70 2.75
N ALA A 165 -0.82 20.35 3.85
CA ALA A 165 0.10 20.63 4.95
C ALA A 165 0.65 19.33 5.60
N CYS A 166 -0.19 18.31 5.74
CA CYS A 166 0.23 17.00 6.28
C CYS A 166 1.15 16.24 5.32
N ARG A 167 0.85 16.28 4.01
CA ARG A 167 1.69 15.69 2.95
C ARG A 167 3.07 16.35 2.90
N GLY A 168 3.14 17.67 3.06
CA GLY A 168 4.38 18.44 3.11
C GLY A 168 5.14 18.35 4.44
N GLY A 169 4.49 17.88 5.51
CA GLY A 169 5.08 17.84 6.85
C GLY A 169 5.21 19.22 7.51
N HIS A 170 4.39 20.19 7.10
CA HIS A 170 4.43 21.57 7.56
C HIS A 170 3.63 21.74 8.87
N THR A 171 4.30 21.53 10.00
CA THR A 171 3.69 21.52 11.34
C THR A 171 2.95 22.82 11.67
N ASP A 172 3.57 23.94 11.36
CA ASP A 172 3.08 25.27 11.73
C ASP A 172 1.83 25.63 10.94
N CYS A 173 1.75 25.20 9.67
CA CYS A 173 0.54 25.34 8.85
C CYS A 173 -0.61 24.49 9.42
N VAL A 174 -0.31 23.25 9.87
CA VAL A 174 -1.32 22.37 10.49
C VAL A 174 -1.86 22.98 11.78
N GLU A 175 -1.01 23.54 12.63
CA GLU A 175 -1.43 24.22 13.87
C GLU A 175 -2.40 25.36 13.57
N LEU A 176 -2.04 26.27 12.66
CA LEU A 176 -2.88 27.41 12.27
C LEU A 176 -4.23 26.98 11.68
N LEU A 177 -4.24 25.94 10.83
CA LEU A 177 -5.49 25.43 10.25
C LEU A 177 -6.41 24.83 11.33
N LEU A 178 -5.85 24.08 12.28
CA LEU A 178 -6.61 23.47 13.37
C LEU A 178 -7.14 24.52 14.37
N GLU A 179 -6.38 25.57 14.64
CA GLU A 179 -6.85 26.73 15.43
C GLU A 179 -8.06 27.41 14.79
N HIS A 180 -8.08 27.48 13.45
CA HIS A 180 -9.19 28.02 12.66
C HIS A 180 -10.33 27.02 12.40
N LYS A 181 -10.41 25.93 13.20
CA LYS A 181 -11.47 24.90 13.14
C LYS A 181 -11.50 24.10 11.84
N ALA A 182 -10.34 23.82 11.25
CA ALA A 182 -10.25 22.79 10.22
C ALA A 182 -10.67 21.43 10.78
N ASP A 183 -11.46 20.66 10.02
CA ASP A 183 -11.91 19.33 10.44
C ASP A 183 -10.78 18.30 10.27
N PRO A 184 -10.25 17.69 11.34
CA PRO A 184 -9.10 16.79 11.26
C PRO A 184 -9.43 15.41 10.70
N ASN A 185 -10.73 15.12 10.51
CA ASN A 185 -11.25 13.84 10.03
C ASN A 185 -11.84 13.92 8.61
N LEU A 186 -11.86 15.11 8.01
CA LEU A 186 -12.41 15.29 6.66
C LEU A 186 -11.56 14.49 5.67
N GLN A 187 -12.19 13.58 4.92
CA GLN A 187 -11.49 12.74 3.96
C GLN A 187 -11.33 13.47 2.62
N SER A 188 -10.25 13.15 1.91
CA SER A 188 -10.07 13.59 0.53
C SER A 188 -11.00 12.83 -0.43
N ASP A 189 -11.02 13.21 -1.71
CA ASP A 189 -11.73 12.45 -2.77
C ASP A 189 -11.17 11.02 -2.94
N GLU A 190 -9.93 10.78 -2.52
CA GLU A 190 -9.32 9.43 -2.44
C GLU A 190 -9.74 8.68 -1.15
N GLY A 191 -10.63 9.28 -0.35
CA GLY A 191 -11.05 8.74 0.93
C GLY A 191 -9.97 8.77 2.02
N LEU A 192 -8.88 9.52 1.83
CA LEU A 192 -7.78 9.56 2.79
C LEU A 192 -8.03 10.65 3.84
N ALA A 193 -8.03 10.29 5.12
CA ALA A 193 -7.98 11.28 6.20
C ALA A 193 -6.57 11.95 6.30
N PRO A 194 -6.45 13.16 6.89
CA PRO A 194 -5.17 13.88 7.02
C PRO A 194 -4.05 13.09 7.70
N LEU A 195 -4.40 12.23 8.67
CA LEU A 195 -3.45 11.31 9.34
C LEU A 195 -2.79 10.31 8.37
N HIS A 196 -3.50 9.86 7.33
CA HIS A 196 -2.95 8.94 6.32
C HIS A 196 -1.88 9.61 5.45
N LEU A 197 -1.91 10.93 5.30
CA LEU A 197 -0.93 11.66 4.50
C LEU A 197 0.38 11.93 5.23
N CYS A 198 0.46 11.62 6.53
CA CYS A 198 1.67 11.72 7.33
C CYS A 198 2.64 10.56 7.01
N THR A 199 3.25 10.58 5.82
CA THR A 199 4.10 9.50 5.28
C THR A 199 5.60 9.73 5.48
N THR A 200 6.01 10.93 5.89
CA THR A 200 7.42 11.31 6.06
C THR A 200 7.79 11.41 7.54
N ARG A 201 9.07 11.19 7.89
CA ARG A 201 9.57 11.38 9.27
C ARG A 201 9.28 12.80 9.80
N GLY A 202 9.35 13.82 8.93
CA GLY A 202 9.06 15.22 9.27
C GLY A 202 7.60 15.49 9.66
N SER A 203 6.65 14.69 9.17
CA SER A 203 5.22 14.84 9.47
C SER A 203 4.82 14.40 10.89
N LEU A 204 5.77 13.97 11.74
CA LEU A 204 5.47 13.56 13.12
C LEU A 204 4.81 14.68 13.94
N GLY A 205 5.24 15.93 13.73
CA GLY A 205 4.63 17.08 14.39
C GLY A 205 3.17 17.28 13.96
N CYS A 206 2.88 17.10 12.67
CA CYS A 206 1.52 17.15 12.12
C CYS A 206 0.64 16.08 12.77
N ALA A 207 1.11 14.83 12.83
CA ALA A 207 0.39 13.72 13.47
C ALA A 207 0.09 14.01 14.96
N LYS A 208 1.04 14.57 15.71
CA LYS A 208 0.83 14.97 17.12
C LYS A 208 -0.29 16.02 17.26
N LEU A 209 -0.29 17.02 16.39
CA LEU A 209 -1.29 18.10 16.42
C LEU A 209 -2.68 17.58 16.04
N LEU A 210 -2.77 16.78 14.98
CA LEU A 210 -4.03 16.15 14.55
C LEU A 210 -4.66 15.34 15.69
N LEU A 211 -3.89 14.49 16.37
CA LEU A 211 -4.41 13.71 17.50
C LEU A 211 -4.84 14.57 18.69
N ARG A 212 -4.13 15.67 18.98
CA ARG A 212 -4.53 16.61 20.03
C ARG A 212 -5.87 17.29 19.73
N HIS A 213 -6.15 17.56 18.46
CA HIS A 213 -7.39 18.18 18.00
C HIS A 213 -8.51 17.16 17.71
N GLY A 214 -8.38 15.90 18.13
CA GLY A 214 -9.45 14.91 18.05
C GLY A 214 -9.53 14.16 16.71
N ALA A 215 -8.42 14.06 15.97
CA ALA A 215 -8.35 13.16 14.82
C ALA A 215 -8.55 11.70 15.26
N ALA A 216 -9.43 10.98 14.59
CA ALA A 216 -9.70 9.59 14.88
C ALA A 216 -8.64 8.69 14.23
N VAL A 217 -7.92 7.93 15.06
CA VAL A 217 -6.72 7.16 14.66
C VAL A 217 -7.07 5.94 13.80
N ASP A 218 -8.25 5.38 14.03
CA ASP A 218 -8.73 4.14 13.41
C ASP A 218 -9.62 4.39 12.20
N LEU A 219 -9.71 5.62 11.69
CA LEU A 219 -10.47 5.90 10.48
C LEU A 219 -9.87 5.12 9.31
N PRO A 220 -10.64 4.27 8.63
CA PRO A 220 -10.19 3.60 7.44
C PRO A 220 -10.27 4.54 6.24
N SER A 221 -9.31 4.43 5.32
CA SER A 221 -9.42 4.99 3.98
C SER A 221 -10.59 4.35 3.22
N GLU A 222 -11.33 5.11 2.41
CA GLU A 222 -12.47 4.55 1.66
C GLU A 222 -12.04 3.53 0.60
N GLU A 223 -10.94 3.77 -0.12
CA GLU A 223 -10.52 2.90 -1.22
C GLU A 223 -9.87 1.60 -0.74
N ALA A 224 -8.87 1.72 0.15
CA ALA A 224 -8.06 0.57 0.58
C ALA A 224 -8.45 0.00 1.96
N GLY A 225 -9.33 0.67 2.69
CA GLY A 225 -9.64 0.31 4.09
C GLY A 225 -8.45 0.47 5.04
N GLU A 226 -7.39 1.15 4.63
CA GLU A 226 -6.16 1.29 5.41
C GLU A 226 -6.32 2.31 6.53
N THR A 227 -5.81 2.00 7.72
CA THR A 227 -5.73 2.94 8.83
C THR A 227 -4.38 3.68 8.85
N ALA A 228 -4.27 4.74 9.64
CA ALA A 228 -3.00 5.48 9.80
C ALA A 228 -1.82 4.58 10.24
N LEU A 229 -2.10 3.51 11.00
CA LEU A 229 -1.10 2.52 11.40
C LEU A 229 -0.58 1.69 10.22
N HIS A 230 -1.44 1.34 9.24
CA HIS A 230 -1.02 0.64 8.02
C HIS A 230 -0.08 1.50 7.18
N VAL A 231 -0.38 2.79 7.05
CA VAL A 231 0.48 3.73 6.33
C VAL A 231 1.82 3.91 7.03
N ALA A 232 1.82 4.05 8.37
CA ALA A 232 3.06 4.10 9.14
C ALA A 232 3.90 2.81 8.98
N ALA A 233 3.26 1.65 8.94
CA ALA A 233 3.92 0.37 8.70
C ALA A 233 4.51 0.26 7.28
N ARG A 234 3.79 0.74 6.27
CA ARG A 234 4.26 0.78 4.87
C ARG A 234 5.56 1.58 4.71
N HIS A 235 5.68 2.69 5.42
CA HIS A 235 6.82 3.59 5.35
C HIS A 235 7.88 3.35 6.44
N GLY A 236 7.69 2.37 7.33
CA GLY A 236 8.64 2.08 8.40
C GLY A 236 8.74 3.17 9.47
N LEU A 237 7.69 3.97 9.67
CA LEU A 237 7.68 5.11 10.59
C LEU A 237 7.45 4.66 12.04
N TYR A 238 8.52 4.32 12.74
CA TYR A 238 8.47 3.88 14.14
C TYR A 238 7.79 4.90 15.06
N ASP A 239 8.19 6.17 14.98
CA ASP A 239 7.70 7.22 15.90
C ASP A 239 6.20 7.50 15.71
N HIS A 240 5.73 7.50 14.46
CA HIS A 240 4.30 7.64 14.14
C HIS A 240 3.50 6.44 14.66
N ALA A 241 3.95 5.21 14.39
CA ALA A 241 3.27 4.01 14.88
C ALA A 241 3.23 3.96 16.41
N HIS A 242 4.33 4.29 17.09
CA HIS A 242 4.37 4.37 18.55
C HIS A 242 3.36 5.39 19.11
N LEU A 243 3.25 6.55 18.44
CA LEU A 243 2.29 7.57 18.79
C LEU A 243 0.85 7.10 18.56
N TYR A 244 0.54 6.48 17.43
CA TYR A 244 -0.81 5.95 17.13
C TYR A 244 -1.23 4.88 18.13
N LEU A 245 -0.35 3.93 18.47
CA LEU A 245 -0.64 2.90 19.46
C LEU A 245 -0.86 3.47 20.87
N ARG A 246 -0.10 4.51 21.25
CA ARG A 246 -0.30 5.20 22.53
C ARG A 246 -1.66 5.90 22.61
N HIS A 247 -2.19 6.36 21.47
CA HIS A 247 -3.52 6.97 21.36
C HIS A 247 -4.64 5.94 21.09
N GLY A 248 -4.38 4.65 21.27
CA GLY A 248 -5.40 3.59 21.24
C GLY A 248 -5.69 3.01 19.85
N ALA A 249 -4.79 3.17 18.88
CA ALA A 249 -4.95 2.54 17.57
C ALA A 249 -5.06 1.01 17.69
N ARG A 250 -5.99 0.41 16.94
CA ARG A 250 -6.13 -1.04 16.87
C ARG A 250 -5.00 -1.65 16.06
N VAL A 251 -4.17 -2.47 16.72
CA VAL A 251 -2.99 -3.12 16.13
C VAL A 251 -3.38 -4.08 15.01
N ASP A 252 -4.41 -4.89 15.24
CA ASP A 252 -4.91 -5.89 14.29
C ASP A 252 -6.09 -5.37 13.46
N ALA A 253 -6.16 -4.06 13.25
CA ALA A 253 -7.07 -3.51 12.24
C ALA A 253 -6.76 -4.16 10.89
N ARG A 254 -7.81 -4.52 10.16
CA ARG A 254 -7.72 -5.17 8.84
C ARG A 254 -8.09 -4.17 7.76
N SER A 255 -7.25 -4.09 6.73
CA SER A 255 -7.57 -3.35 5.51
C SER A 255 -8.65 -4.05 4.68
N ALA A 256 -9.04 -3.45 3.55
CA ALA A 256 -9.94 -4.10 2.60
C ALA A 256 -9.41 -5.46 2.12
N ARG A 257 -8.07 -5.62 2.05
CA ARG A 257 -7.40 -6.87 1.66
C ARG A 257 -7.18 -7.86 2.81
N GLU A 258 -7.88 -7.66 3.92
CA GLU A 258 -7.68 -8.34 5.20
C GLU A 258 -6.24 -8.25 5.75
N GLU A 259 -5.44 -7.28 5.27
CA GLU A 259 -4.06 -7.12 5.70
C GLU A 259 -4.02 -6.40 7.05
N THR A 260 -3.17 -6.87 7.96
CA THR A 260 -2.83 -6.16 9.20
C THR A 260 -1.63 -5.25 8.99
N ALA A 261 -1.40 -4.29 9.91
CA ALA A 261 -0.21 -3.44 9.89
C ALA A 261 1.10 -4.26 9.88
N MET A 262 1.14 -5.38 10.61
CA MET A 262 2.27 -6.33 10.60
C MET A 262 2.46 -6.96 9.21
N GLY A 263 1.39 -7.36 8.54
CA GLY A 263 1.44 -7.89 7.18
C GLY A 263 1.98 -6.87 6.17
N VAL A 264 1.52 -5.63 6.24
CA VAL A 264 1.98 -4.53 5.36
C VAL A 264 3.46 -4.21 5.60
N LEU A 265 3.92 -4.19 6.85
CA LEU A 265 5.33 -4.02 7.20
C LEU A 265 6.20 -5.09 6.51
N CYS A 266 5.74 -6.34 6.52
CA CYS A 266 6.50 -7.47 5.97
C CYS A 266 6.47 -7.57 4.44
N SER A 267 5.50 -6.97 3.75
CA SER A 267 5.43 -6.99 2.28
C SER A 267 6.38 -5.98 1.62
N HIS A 268 6.70 -4.90 2.32
CA HIS A 268 7.54 -3.84 1.76
C HIS A 268 9.01 -4.17 1.98
N ALA A 269 9.74 -4.34 0.88
CA ALA A 269 11.19 -4.18 0.90
C ALA A 269 11.45 -2.67 1.08
N PRO A 270 12.20 -2.22 2.11
CA PRO A 270 12.48 -0.80 2.29
C PRO A 270 13.06 -0.24 0.99
N THR A 271 12.31 0.66 0.36
CA THR A 271 12.76 1.36 -0.85
C THR A 271 13.87 2.31 -0.43
N THR A 272 15.01 2.21 -1.11
CA THR A 272 16.23 2.99 -0.96
C THR A 272 16.07 4.50 -1.22
N THR A 273 14.85 5.02 -1.19
CA THR A 273 14.49 6.38 -1.59
C THR A 273 14.69 7.43 -0.50
N THR A 274 15.09 7.06 0.72
CA THR A 274 15.63 8.02 1.69
C THR A 274 17.10 7.76 1.90
N THR A 275 17.89 8.65 1.31
CA THR A 275 19.34 8.79 1.42
C THR A 275 19.80 8.87 2.88
N THR A 276 19.98 7.73 3.56
CA THR A 276 20.90 7.58 4.69
C THR A 276 21.12 6.10 5.04
N SER A 277 22.25 5.57 4.56
CA SER A 277 23.08 4.55 5.23
C SER A 277 22.41 3.66 6.29
N GLY A 278 22.02 2.43 5.90
CA GLY A 278 21.99 1.26 6.79
C GLY A 278 21.04 1.24 8.01
N GLY A 279 20.22 2.27 8.23
CA GLY A 279 19.33 2.38 9.41
C GLY A 279 17.89 1.87 9.19
N ASP A 280 17.42 1.79 7.95
CA ASP A 280 16.00 1.54 7.68
C ASP A 280 15.56 0.09 7.98
N ASP A 281 16.45 -0.90 7.81
CA ASP A 281 16.17 -2.29 8.22
C ASP A 281 16.06 -2.41 9.75
N ASP A 282 16.82 -1.61 10.50
CA ASP A 282 16.76 -1.55 11.96
C ASP A 282 15.47 -0.88 12.43
N ASP A 283 15.01 0.18 11.75
CA ASP A 283 13.74 0.85 12.05
C ASP A 283 12.54 -0.05 11.76
N LEU A 284 12.54 -0.79 10.64
CA LEU A 284 11.51 -1.79 10.36
C LEU A 284 11.48 -2.90 11.42
N LEU A 285 12.66 -3.37 11.86
CA LEU A 285 12.75 -4.37 12.91
C LEU A 285 12.29 -3.83 14.27
N ARG A 286 12.59 -2.56 14.59
CA ARG A 286 12.09 -1.87 15.79
C ARG A 286 10.57 -1.72 15.74
N LEU A 287 10.02 -1.32 14.60
CA LEU A 287 8.58 -1.22 14.39
C LEU A 287 7.90 -2.59 14.50
N CYS A 288 8.51 -3.64 13.93
CA CYS A 288 8.04 -5.02 14.06
C CYS A 288 7.98 -5.46 15.53
N ARG A 289 9.03 -5.17 16.31
CA ARG A 289 9.07 -5.47 17.74
C ARG A 289 8.03 -4.71 18.53
N LEU A 290 7.77 -3.46 18.17
CA LEU A 290 6.78 -2.60 18.81
C LEU A 290 5.36 -3.13 18.55
N LEU A 291 5.02 -3.47 17.31
CA LEU A 291 3.71 -4.07 16.98
C LEU A 291 3.52 -5.39 17.73
N ALA A 292 4.55 -6.26 17.75
CA ALA A 292 4.52 -7.51 18.51
C ALA A 292 4.41 -7.28 20.04
N ALA A 293 4.96 -6.20 20.57
CA ALA A 293 4.85 -5.84 21.99
C ALA A 293 3.43 -5.38 22.36
N HIS A 294 2.72 -4.77 21.40
CA HIS A 294 1.32 -4.38 21.55
C HIS A 294 0.33 -5.51 21.19
N GLY A 295 0.81 -6.74 20.97
CA GLY A 295 -0.03 -7.92 20.80
C GLY A 295 -0.47 -8.19 19.36
N ALA A 296 0.23 -7.66 18.36
CA ALA A 296 -0.08 -7.96 16.96
C ALA A 296 -0.10 -9.47 16.67
N ASP A 297 -1.10 -9.93 15.92
CA ASP A 297 -1.16 -11.30 15.43
C ASP A 297 -0.10 -11.52 14.34
N LEU A 298 0.85 -12.41 14.64
CA LEU A 298 2.00 -12.71 13.79
C LEU A 298 1.69 -13.69 12.66
N ASP A 299 0.58 -14.42 12.76
CA ASP A 299 0.14 -15.38 11.76
C ASP A 299 -1.13 -14.91 11.02
N ALA A 300 -1.50 -13.64 11.21
CA ALA A 300 -2.64 -13.01 10.55
C ALA A 300 -2.55 -13.16 9.02
N ARG A 301 -3.59 -13.77 8.44
CA ARG A 301 -3.64 -14.03 7.00
C ARG A 301 -4.37 -12.91 6.27
N ASP A 302 -3.84 -12.54 5.12
CA ASP A 302 -4.50 -11.66 4.16
C ASP A 302 -5.51 -12.41 3.29
N GLU A 303 -6.18 -11.70 2.36
CA GLU A 303 -7.08 -12.30 1.36
C GLU A 303 -6.47 -13.47 0.59
N GLY A 304 -5.17 -13.41 0.29
CA GLY A 304 -4.43 -14.48 -0.39
C GLY A 304 -4.00 -15.61 0.53
N HIS A 305 -4.49 -15.66 1.77
CA HIS A 305 -4.03 -16.54 2.84
C HIS A 305 -2.53 -16.45 3.16
N ARG A 306 -1.85 -15.37 2.76
CA ARG A 306 -0.44 -15.16 3.02
C ARG A 306 -0.25 -14.64 4.44
N SER A 307 0.57 -15.35 5.20
CA SER A 307 1.02 -14.88 6.51
C SER A 307 2.11 -13.79 6.38
N PRO A 308 2.40 -13.03 7.45
CA PRO A 308 3.49 -12.05 7.46
C PRO A 308 4.84 -12.70 7.13
N LEU A 309 5.01 -13.98 7.48
CA LEU A 309 6.20 -14.75 7.12
C LEU A 309 6.34 -14.96 5.60
N HIS A 310 5.25 -15.27 4.89
CA HIS A 310 5.27 -15.36 3.41
C HIS A 310 5.76 -14.04 2.79
N LYS A 311 5.23 -12.93 3.28
CA LYS A 311 5.57 -11.58 2.81
C LYS A 311 7.03 -11.24 3.10
N ALA A 312 7.51 -11.48 4.33
CA ALA A 312 8.91 -11.25 4.71
C ALA A 312 9.88 -12.10 3.87
N CYS A 313 9.52 -13.34 3.58
CA CYS A 313 10.29 -14.25 2.74
C CYS A 313 10.30 -13.80 1.26
N GLY A 314 9.17 -13.35 0.71
CA GLY A 314 9.09 -12.79 -0.65
C GLY A 314 9.81 -11.44 -0.82
N ALA A 315 9.91 -10.65 0.26
CA ALA A 315 10.71 -9.44 0.31
C ALA A 315 12.22 -9.72 0.52
N ALA A 316 12.60 -10.99 0.73
CA ALA A 316 13.95 -11.42 1.09
C ALA A 316 14.49 -10.75 2.38
N ASN A 317 13.62 -10.40 3.34
CA ASN A 317 14.03 -9.81 4.61
C ASN A 317 14.29 -10.89 5.67
N ALA A 318 15.52 -11.40 5.72
CA ALA A 318 15.94 -12.42 6.66
C ALA A 318 15.89 -11.98 8.14
N ALA A 319 15.96 -10.67 8.43
CA ALA A 319 15.89 -10.16 9.80
C ALA A 319 14.46 -10.24 10.35
N LEU A 320 13.48 -9.78 9.57
CA LEU A 320 12.05 -9.90 9.92
C LEU A 320 11.62 -11.36 9.97
N ALA A 321 11.99 -12.18 8.98
CA ALA A 321 11.68 -13.61 9.00
C ALA A 321 12.22 -14.31 10.26
N ARG A 322 13.46 -14.01 10.67
CA ARG A 322 14.04 -14.55 11.91
C ARG A 322 13.28 -14.13 13.15
N PHE A 323 12.81 -12.88 13.20
CA PHE A 323 12.02 -12.38 14.31
C PHE A 323 10.68 -13.11 14.42
N LEU A 324 9.95 -13.22 13.30
CA LEU A 324 8.67 -13.94 13.24
C LEU A 324 8.83 -15.41 13.64
N LEU A 325 9.83 -16.09 13.09
CA LEU A 325 10.12 -17.50 13.38
C LEU A 325 10.47 -17.74 14.86
N ARG A 326 11.20 -16.83 15.50
CA ARG A 326 11.50 -16.91 16.95
C ARG A 326 10.26 -16.72 17.82
N ARG A 327 9.25 -16.03 17.32
CA ARG A 327 7.97 -15.83 18.00
C ARG A 327 6.94 -16.92 17.71
N GLY A 328 7.32 -17.94 16.94
CA GLY A 328 6.49 -19.13 16.70
C GLY A 328 5.62 -19.07 15.44
N ALA A 329 5.88 -18.12 14.53
CA ALA A 329 5.16 -18.05 13.25
C ALA A 329 5.22 -19.37 12.48
N ASP A 330 4.13 -19.73 11.82
CA ASP A 330 4.01 -21.01 11.12
C ASP A 330 4.90 -21.06 9.86
N VAL A 331 5.94 -21.89 9.93
CA VAL A 331 6.94 -22.09 8.87
C VAL A 331 6.33 -22.74 7.62
N ASN A 332 5.27 -23.53 7.80
CA ASN A 332 4.70 -24.39 6.77
C ASN A 332 3.27 -24.00 6.39
N ALA A 333 2.84 -22.81 6.79
CA ALA A 333 1.60 -22.24 6.28
C ALA A 333 1.63 -22.23 4.74
N ILE A 334 0.47 -22.39 4.13
CA ILE A 334 0.30 -22.33 2.68
C ILE A 334 -0.60 -21.16 2.33
N ASP A 335 -0.24 -20.44 1.29
CA ASP A 335 -1.08 -19.41 0.69
C ASP A 335 -2.11 -20.01 -0.28
N TYR A 336 -2.92 -19.16 -0.90
CA TYR A 336 -3.93 -19.55 -1.88
C TYR A 336 -3.32 -20.23 -3.13
N ASP A 337 -2.10 -19.86 -3.51
CA ASP A 337 -1.36 -20.45 -4.63
C ASP A 337 -0.73 -21.82 -4.26
N GLY A 338 -0.87 -22.25 -3.00
CA GLY A 338 -0.28 -23.49 -2.48
C GLY A 338 1.23 -23.39 -2.24
N LEU A 339 1.77 -22.17 -2.18
CA LEU A 339 3.17 -21.90 -1.89
C LEU A 339 3.35 -21.78 -0.38
N SER A 340 4.44 -22.35 0.10
CA SER A 340 4.92 -22.12 1.47
C SER A 340 5.80 -20.86 1.52
N PRO A 341 6.15 -20.34 2.71
CA PRO A 341 7.10 -19.23 2.85
C PRO A 341 8.44 -19.52 2.16
N LEU A 342 8.87 -20.78 2.15
CA LEU A 342 10.05 -21.23 1.42
C LEU A 342 9.85 -21.15 -0.10
N GLY A 343 8.67 -21.52 -0.61
CA GLY A 343 8.29 -21.31 -2.01
C GLY A 343 8.36 -19.84 -2.42
N CYS A 344 7.80 -18.93 -1.62
CA CYS A 344 7.85 -17.48 -1.87
C CYS A 344 9.29 -16.95 -1.88
N ALA A 345 10.14 -17.40 -0.95
CA ALA A 345 11.55 -17.00 -0.91
C ALA A 345 12.31 -17.43 -2.18
N LEU A 346 12.02 -18.62 -2.72
CA LEU A 346 12.65 -19.14 -3.94
C LEU A 346 12.18 -18.40 -5.19
N GLN A 347 10.88 -18.10 -5.31
CA GLN A 347 10.37 -17.32 -6.43
C GLN A 347 10.95 -15.89 -6.44
N ALA A 348 11.09 -15.27 -5.28
CA ALA A 348 11.65 -13.93 -5.16
C ALA A 348 13.19 -13.87 -5.31
N ALA A 349 13.88 -15.01 -5.21
CA ALA A 349 15.34 -15.07 -5.18
C ALA A 349 15.99 -14.49 -6.44
N ALA A 350 15.40 -14.73 -7.60
CA ALA A 350 15.92 -14.24 -8.88
C ALA A 350 15.87 -12.71 -8.99
N LEU A 351 14.81 -12.10 -8.46
CA LEU A 351 14.50 -10.67 -8.55
C LEU A 351 15.27 -9.84 -7.51
N ARG A 352 15.58 -10.42 -6.34
CA ARG A 352 16.12 -9.69 -5.18
C ARG A 352 17.50 -10.20 -4.74
N ARG A 353 18.43 -10.38 -5.69
CA ARG A 353 19.79 -10.91 -5.43
C ARG A 353 20.56 -10.11 -4.39
N GLU A 354 20.43 -8.78 -4.42
CA GLU A 354 21.11 -7.83 -3.53
C GLU A 354 20.80 -8.08 -2.05
N ARG A 355 19.62 -8.63 -1.74
CA ARG A 355 19.15 -8.87 -0.36
C ARG A 355 19.57 -10.22 0.22
N ARG A 356 20.42 -10.99 -0.47
CA ARG A 356 20.94 -12.30 -0.02
C ARG A 356 19.81 -13.27 0.41
N PRO A 357 18.92 -13.64 -0.52
CA PRO A 357 17.76 -14.50 -0.26
C PRO A 357 18.11 -15.88 0.33
N HIS A 358 19.35 -16.36 0.12
CA HIS A 358 19.86 -17.59 0.75
C HIS A 358 19.72 -17.60 2.28
N ARG A 359 19.87 -16.44 2.94
CA ARG A 359 19.71 -16.33 4.40
C ARG A 359 18.28 -16.65 4.85
N ALA A 360 17.28 -16.21 4.10
CA ALA A 360 15.88 -16.50 4.42
C ALA A 360 15.58 -18.00 4.24
N VAL A 361 16.05 -18.60 3.15
CA VAL A 361 15.89 -20.05 2.88
C VAL A 361 16.59 -20.89 3.96
N GLN A 362 17.81 -20.52 4.34
CA GLN A 362 18.58 -21.16 5.40
C GLN A 362 17.83 -21.13 6.74
N LEU A 363 17.29 -19.95 7.11
CA LEU A 363 16.50 -19.79 8.33
C LEU A 363 15.26 -20.68 8.34
N LEU A 364 14.49 -20.69 7.25
CA LEU A 364 13.29 -21.51 7.12
C LEU A 364 13.60 -23.01 7.29
N LEU A 365 14.65 -23.52 6.63
CA LEU A 365 15.05 -24.92 6.78
C LEU A 365 15.54 -25.27 8.18
N ASN A 366 16.17 -24.32 8.89
CA ASN A 366 16.61 -24.51 10.27
C ASN A 366 15.46 -24.49 11.30
N HIS A 367 14.34 -23.86 10.95
CA HIS A 367 13.09 -23.89 11.71
C HIS A 367 12.16 -25.04 11.31
N GLY A 368 12.58 -25.90 10.37
CA GLY A 368 11.84 -27.12 10.00
C GLY A 368 10.86 -26.95 8.84
N SER A 369 11.14 -26.03 7.91
CA SER A 369 10.36 -25.91 6.68
C SER A 369 10.33 -27.22 5.88
N GLN A 370 9.18 -27.52 5.28
CA GLN A 370 9.01 -28.68 4.43
C GLN A 370 9.94 -28.58 3.22
N LYS A 371 10.63 -29.69 2.98
CA LYS A 371 11.59 -29.80 1.87
C LYS A 371 10.84 -29.93 0.56
N ILE A 372 11.43 -29.38 -0.50
CA ILE A 372 10.91 -29.45 -1.86
C ILE A 372 10.90 -30.91 -2.33
N TRP A 373 9.91 -31.28 -3.11
CA TRP A 373 9.88 -32.62 -3.68
C TRP A 373 11.00 -32.79 -4.71
N PRO A 374 11.83 -33.87 -4.67
CA PRO A 374 13.04 -33.99 -5.49
C PRO A 374 12.89 -33.74 -7.00
N PRO A 375 11.81 -34.16 -7.69
CA PRO A 375 11.69 -33.89 -9.13
C PRO A 375 11.19 -32.47 -9.44
N ALA A 376 10.66 -31.74 -8.45
CA ALA A 376 10.38 -30.30 -8.60
C ALA A 376 11.67 -29.46 -8.52
N PHE A 377 12.80 -30.06 -8.11
CA PHE A 377 14.08 -29.37 -7.97
C PHE A 377 14.60 -28.78 -9.29
N ALA A 378 14.29 -29.39 -10.44
CA ALA A 378 14.64 -28.82 -11.75
C ALA A 378 14.04 -27.42 -11.97
N LYS A 379 12.81 -27.17 -11.51
CA LYS A 379 12.17 -25.85 -11.58
C LYS A 379 12.88 -24.84 -10.66
N VAL A 380 13.24 -25.28 -9.46
CA VAL A 380 13.96 -24.47 -8.48
C VAL A 380 15.33 -24.09 -9.01
N LEU A 381 16.06 -25.04 -9.59
CA LEU A 381 17.35 -24.81 -10.24
C LEU A 381 17.24 -23.73 -11.32
N LYS A 382 16.22 -23.80 -12.18
CA LYS A 382 15.96 -22.77 -13.21
C LYS A 382 15.74 -21.38 -12.60
N SER A 383 14.91 -21.29 -11.57
CA SER A 383 14.55 -20.02 -10.92
C SER A 383 15.69 -19.42 -10.08
N CYS A 384 16.47 -20.26 -9.41
CA CYS A 384 17.49 -19.87 -8.43
C CYS A 384 18.91 -20.00 -8.98
N ALA A 385 19.10 -20.31 -10.27
CA ALA A 385 20.42 -20.51 -10.89
C ALA A 385 21.39 -19.37 -10.57
N ALA A 386 20.88 -18.14 -10.55
CA ALA A 386 21.67 -16.94 -10.32
C ALA A 386 22.12 -16.73 -8.86
N VAL A 387 21.68 -17.56 -7.92
CA VAL A 387 22.07 -17.51 -6.50
C VAL A 387 22.45 -18.93 -6.07
N PRO A 388 23.67 -19.40 -6.39
CA PRO A 388 24.11 -20.78 -6.14
C PRO A 388 24.08 -21.16 -4.65
N GLU A 389 24.18 -20.19 -3.75
CA GLU A 389 24.10 -20.40 -2.30
C GLU A 389 22.74 -21.00 -1.88
N ILE A 390 21.65 -20.65 -2.57
CA ILE A 390 20.34 -21.26 -2.31
C ILE A 390 20.35 -22.74 -2.69
N ILE A 391 20.94 -23.04 -3.85
CA ILE A 391 21.03 -24.41 -4.37
C ILE A 391 21.86 -25.25 -3.39
N GLU A 392 23.00 -24.72 -2.94
CA GLU A 392 23.85 -25.33 -1.92
C GLU A 392 23.07 -25.65 -0.64
N VAL A 393 22.43 -24.64 -0.04
CA VAL A 393 21.65 -24.76 1.19
C VAL A 393 20.55 -25.82 1.06
N LEU A 394 19.84 -25.82 -0.06
CA LEU A 394 18.76 -26.78 -0.31
C LEU A 394 19.30 -28.20 -0.39
N ILE A 395 20.28 -28.46 -1.25
CA ILE A 395 20.84 -29.81 -1.44
C ILE A 395 21.44 -30.35 -0.15
N ASN A 396 22.12 -29.47 0.59
CA ASN A 396 22.73 -29.77 1.87
C ASN A 396 21.71 -30.20 2.94
N SER A 397 20.43 -29.88 2.75
CA SER A 397 19.35 -30.34 3.62
C SER A 397 18.87 -31.79 3.38
N TYR A 398 19.24 -32.41 2.26
CA TYR A 398 18.84 -33.78 1.89
C TYR A 398 19.96 -34.79 2.18
N SER A 399 19.61 -36.06 2.39
CA SER A 399 20.60 -37.14 2.53
C SER A 399 21.30 -37.41 1.20
N GLN A 400 20.50 -37.55 0.13
CA GLN A 400 20.96 -37.78 -1.22
C GLN A 400 19.90 -37.28 -2.20
N ILE A 401 20.34 -36.58 -3.24
CA ILE A 401 19.50 -36.19 -4.39
C ILE A 401 20.20 -36.74 -5.63
N PRO A 402 19.54 -37.56 -6.46
CA PRO A 402 20.10 -37.99 -7.72
C PRO A 402 20.18 -36.79 -8.67
N ILE A 403 21.38 -36.29 -8.89
CA ILE A 403 21.63 -35.20 -9.84
C ILE A 403 21.63 -35.79 -11.25
N SER A 404 20.71 -35.32 -12.08
CA SER A 404 20.56 -35.74 -13.48
C SER A 404 21.40 -34.84 -14.38
N GLU A 405 22.03 -35.41 -15.41
CA GLU A 405 22.77 -34.65 -16.44
C GLU A 405 21.88 -33.60 -17.13
N LYS A 406 20.58 -33.92 -17.31
CA LYS A 406 19.55 -33.01 -17.83
C LYS A 406 19.43 -31.67 -17.06
N TRP A 407 19.96 -31.58 -15.84
CA TRP A 407 19.94 -30.33 -15.07
C TRP A 407 20.97 -29.32 -15.57
N ALA A 408 22.01 -29.76 -16.27
CA ALA A 408 22.97 -28.86 -16.91
C ALA A 408 22.31 -28.02 -18.00
N GLU A 409 21.39 -28.60 -18.77
CA GLU A 409 20.63 -27.91 -19.83
C GLU A 409 19.67 -26.84 -19.30
N VAL A 410 19.30 -26.93 -18.01
CA VAL A 410 18.33 -26.02 -17.38
C VAL A 410 18.99 -24.74 -16.86
N VAL A 411 20.31 -24.76 -16.66
CA VAL A 411 21.08 -23.62 -16.13
C VAL A 411 21.55 -22.76 -17.30
N PRO A 412 21.29 -21.44 -17.30
CA PRO A 412 21.82 -20.53 -18.32
C PRO A 412 23.36 -20.57 -18.36
N GLU A 413 23.93 -20.62 -19.56
CA GLU A 413 25.39 -20.73 -19.74
C GLU A 413 26.14 -19.55 -19.11
N GLU A 414 25.56 -18.35 -19.14
CA GLU A 414 26.16 -17.15 -18.56
C GLU A 414 26.35 -17.30 -17.04
N VAL A 415 25.35 -17.88 -16.38
CA VAL A 415 25.37 -18.12 -14.92
C VAL A 415 26.35 -19.23 -14.57
N MET A 416 26.43 -20.26 -15.42
CA MET A 416 27.39 -21.34 -15.25
C MET A 416 28.84 -20.84 -15.37
N GLN A 417 29.11 -19.89 -16.26
CA GLN A 417 30.42 -19.25 -16.37
C GLN A 417 30.73 -18.36 -15.16
N GLN A 418 29.75 -17.58 -14.68
CA GLN A 418 29.91 -16.73 -13.50
C GLN A 418 30.22 -17.53 -12.23
N HIS A 419 29.59 -18.68 -12.05
CA HIS A 419 29.74 -19.53 -10.85
C HIS A 419 30.36 -20.89 -11.17
N ARG A 420 31.38 -20.90 -12.03
CA ARG A 420 31.98 -22.13 -12.58
C ARG A 420 32.42 -23.13 -11.51
N LEU A 421 33.11 -22.67 -10.46
CA LEU A 421 33.62 -23.54 -9.39
C LEU A 421 32.50 -24.30 -8.67
N PHE A 422 31.38 -23.61 -8.40
CA PHE A 422 30.23 -24.21 -7.75
C PHE A 422 29.57 -25.25 -8.64
N TYR A 423 29.27 -24.91 -9.90
CA TYR A 423 28.58 -25.81 -10.82
C TYR A 423 29.43 -27.02 -11.21
N GLU A 424 30.74 -26.86 -11.38
CA GLU A 424 31.65 -27.99 -11.61
C GLU A 424 31.64 -28.96 -10.40
N SER A 425 31.71 -28.43 -9.18
CA SER A 425 31.60 -29.25 -7.96
C SER A 425 30.23 -29.92 -7.86
N PHE A 426 29.17 -29.19 -8.20
CA PHE A 426 27.79 -29.67 -8.14
C PHE A 426 27.55 -30.84 -9.10
N PHE A 427 27.98 -30.74 -10.36
CA PHE A 427 27.78 -31.81 -11.33
C PHE A 427 28.70 -33.01 -11.11
N ARG A 428 29.89 -32.86 -10.48
CA ARG A 428 30.72 -34.00 -10.05
C ARG A 428 30.01 -34.93 -9.06
N LEU A 429 28.96 -34.45 -8.40
CA LEU A 429 28.15 -35.24 -7.48
C LEU A 429 27.16 -36.18 -8.20
N SER A 430 27.04 -36.09 -9.53
CA SER A 430 26.23 -37.04 -10.31
C SER A 430 26.82 -38.44 -10.20
N GLY A 431 26.04 -39.39 -9.67
CA GLY A 431 26.45 -40.79 -9.56
C GLY A 431 27.43 -41.12 -8.42
N THR A 432 27.80 -40.15 -7.58
CA THR A 432 28.67 -40.36 -6.41
C THR A 432 27.89 -40.33 -5.09
N VAL A 433 28.39 -41.05 -4.09
CA VAL A 433 27.82 -41.04 -2.73
C VAL A 433 28.41 -39.85 -1.98
N ARG A 434 27.57 -39.16 -1.19
CA ARG A 434 28.02 -38.04 -0.36
C ARG A 434 29.03 -38.46 0.70
N CYS A 435 29.92 -37.54 1.05
CA CYS A 435 30.90 -37.74 2.10
C CYS A 435 30.25 -38.09 3.46
N LEU A 436 30.99 -38.83 4.30
CA LEU A 436 30.51 -39.23 5.63
C LEU A 436 30.12 -38.03 6.50
N GLN A 437 30.83 -36.91 6.36
CA GLN A 437 30.54 -35.66 7.08
C GLN A 437 29.14 -35.13 6.74
N HIS A 438 28.75 -35.14 5.47
CA HIS A 438 27.42 -34.75 5.02
C HIS A 438 26.33 -35.65 5.59
N LEU A 439 26.56 -36.97 5.58
CA LEU A 439 25.63 -37.94 6.16
C LEU A 439 25.47 -37.74 7.67
N CYS A 440 26.56 -37.40 8.37
CA CYS A 440 26.53 -37.06 9.80
C CYS A 440 25.71 -35.78 10.03
N ARG A 441 25.95 -34.72 9.27
CA ARG A 441 25.15 -33.48 9.34
C ARG A 441 23.67 -33.78 9.14
N PHE A 442 23.31 -34.54 8.11
CA PHE A 442 21.92 -34.90 7.85
C PHE A 442 21.31 -35.69 9.01
N ALA A 443 22.04 -36.66 9.57
CA ALA A 443 21.58 -37.46 10.70
C ALA A 443 21.31 -36.59 11.94
N ILE A 444 22.22 -35.66 12.25
CA ILE A 444 22.09 -34.71 13.37
C ILE A 444 20.88 -33.80 13.16
N ARG A 445 20.74 -33.19 11.98
CA ARG A 445 19.59 -32.33 11.65
C ARG A 445 18.27 -33.11 11.68
N LYS A 446 18.25 -34.35 11.22
CA LYS A 446 17.07 -35.23 11.28
C LYS A 446 16.66 -35.50 12.74
N LYS A 447 17.61 -35.61 13.66
CA LYS A 447 17.34 -35.78 15.10
C LYS A 447 16.80 -34.50 15.76
N PHE A 448 17.32 -33.33 15.38
CA PHE A 448 16.88 -32.05 15.94
C PHE A 448 15.60 -31.48 15.31
N GLY A 449 15.26 -31.88 14.08
CA GLY A 449 14.02 -31.50 13.41
C GLY A 449 13.86 -29.98 13.26
N ASN A 450 12.74 -29.44 13.73
CA ASN A 450 12.42 -28.01 13.71
C ASN A 450 13.22 -27.16 14.70
N LYS A 451 13.95 -27.79 15.64
CA LYS A 451 14.71 -27.11 16.69
C LYS A 451 16.19 -26.95 16.37
N CYS A 452 16.61 -27.17 15.12
CA CYS A 452 18.00 -27.02 14.69
C CYS A 452 18.56 -25.64 15.06
N HIS A 453 17.78 -24.57 14.87
CA HIS A 453 18.17 -23.20 15.20
C HIS A 453 18.47 -22.94 16.69
N CYS A 454 17.83 -23.67 17.61
CA CYS A 454 18.04 -23.52 19.07
C CYS A 454 19.05 -24.52 19.62
N LEU A 455 19.05 -25.76 19.13
CA LEU A 455 19.83 -26.85 19.72
C LEU A 455 21.27 -26.89 19.20
N ILE A 456 21.50 -26.56 17.93
CA ILE A 456 22.86 -26.58 17.36
C ILE A 456 23.79 -25.60 18.08
N PRO A 457 23.40 -24.35 18.38
CA PRO A 457 24.27 -23.41 19.11
C PRO A 457 24.62 -23.83 20.54
N LEU A 458 23.89 -24.78 21.13
CA LEU A 458 24.15 -25.28 22.49
C LEU A 458 25.18 -26.41 22.52
N LEU A 459 25.55 -26.95 21.36
CA LEU A 459 26.56 -28.01 21.27
C LEU A 459 27.95 -27.46 21.61
N PRO A 460 28.78 -28.21 22.35
CA PRO A 460 30.15 -27.81 22.66
C PRO A 460 31.08 -28.10 21.46
N VAL A 461 30.82 -27.44 20.32
CA VAL A 461 31.61 -27.59 19.09
C VAL A 461 32.18 -26.25 18.63
N PRO A 462 33.27 -26.23 17.83
CA PRO A 462 33.78 -25.00 17.24
C PRO A 462 32.76 -24.32 16.31
N LYS A 463 32.82 -22.98 16.21
CA LYS A 463 31.95 -22.16 15.34
C LYS A 463 31.81 -22.70 13.90
N PRO A 464 32.89 -23.11 13.20
CA PRO A 464 32.77 -23.65 11.84
C PRO A 464 31.86 -24.88 11.73
N LEU A 465 31.82 -25.73 12.78
CA LEU A 465 30.93 -26.88 12.80
C LEU A 465 29.48 -26.48 13.08
N HIS A 466 29.24 -25.42 13.87
CA HIS A 466 27.90 -24.86 14.01
C HIS A 466 27.38 -24.35 12.67
N ASP A 467 28.21 -23.58 11.96
CA ASP A 467 27.89 -22.96 10.67
C ASP A 467 27.60 -24.04 9.61
N TYR A 468 28.43 -25.08 9.57
CA TYR A 468 28.22 -26.26 8.73
C TYR A 468 26.89 -26.99 9.04
N LEU A 469 26.57 -27.20 10.32
CA LEU A 469 25.31 -27.82 10.75
C LEU A 469 24.09 -26.93 10.48
N LEU A 470 24.25 -25.61 10.49
CA LEU A 470 23.22 -24.60 10.20
C LEU A 470 23.07 -24.28 8.71
N LEU A 471 23.74 -25.03 7.83
CA LEU A 471 23.70 -24.86 6.37
C LEU A 471 24.24 -23.50 5.91
N GLU A 472 25.32 -22.99 6.51
CA GLU A 472 26.02 -21.85 5.88
C GLU A 472 26.66 -22.28 4.55
N PRO A 473 26.54 -21.47 3.47
CA PRO A 473 27.10 -21.80 2.17
C PRO A 473 28.61 -21.58 2.15
N GLU A 474 29.36 -22.58 1.71
CA GLU A 474 30.83 -22.54 1.54
C GLU A 474 31.22 -22.23 0.09
N GLY A 475 30.26 -22.24 -0.85
CA GLY A 475 30.48 -22.01 -2.27
C GLY A 475 30.96 -23.25 -3.03
N VAL A 476 31.09 -24.39 -2.33
CA VAL A 476 31.51 -25.69 -2.88
C VAL A 476 30.67 -26.78 -2.23
N VAL A 477 30.37 -27.85 -2.97
CA VAL A 477 29.55 -28.95 -2.46
C VAL A 477 30.38 -30.24 -2.48
N PHE A 478 30.62 -30.81 -1.29
CA PHE A 478 31.39 -32.05 -1.08
C PHE A 478 30.53 -33.29 -0.86
#